data_AF-A0A4V2AAW0-F1
#
_entry.id   AF-A0A4V2AAW0-F1
#
_cell.length_a   1.000
_cell.length_b   1.000
_cell.length_c   1.000
_cell.angle_alpha   90.00
_cell.angle_beta   90.00
_cell.angle_gamma   90.00
#
_symmetry.space_group_name_H-M   'P 1'
#
loop_
_entity.id
_entity.type
_entity.pdbx_description
1 polymer ?
#
loop_
_entity_poly.entity_id
_entity_poly.type
_entity_poly.pdbx_seq_one_letter_code
_entity_poly.pdbx_strand_id
1 'polypeptide(L)' 'MHVRQLQKDLNKALAEENWSQVRRLDQACAVLIDKVIEANQENKQALAAALGELKGVYANLIVQCKREVASMAH' A
#
# COMPACT_ATOMS: atom_id res chain seq x y z
N MET A 1 -0.63 13.04 -4.36
CA MET A 1 -1.73 12.31 -5.03
C MET A 1 -1.42 10.83 -5.31
N HIS A 2 -0.16 10.43 -5.54
CA HIS A 2 0.19 9.05 -5.93
C HIS A 2 -0.17 7.95 -4.89
N VAL A 3 0.02 8.20 -3.59
CA VAL A 3 -0.26 7.19 -2.54
C VAL A 3 -1.74 6.84 -2.42
N ARG A 4 -2.64 7.83 -2.52
CA ARG A 4 -4.09 7.58 -2.46
C ARG A 4 -4.60 6.81 -3.68
N GLN A 5 -3.99 7.02 -4.85
CA GLN A 5 -4.34 6.26 -6.05
C GLN A 5 -3.88 4.81 -5.92
N LEU A 6 -2.64 4.60 -5.45
CA LEU A 6 -2.10 3.27 -5.18
C LEU A 6 -2.97 2.49 -4.18
N GLN A 7 -3.45 3.15 -3.12
CA GLN A 7 -4.37 2.54 -2.15
C GLN A 7 -5.69 2.11 -2.79
N LYS A 8 -6.28 2.93 -3.68
CA LYS A 8 -7.51 2.57 -4.40
C LYS A 8 -7.27 1.36 -5.31
N ASP A 9 -6.14 1.35 -6.03
CA ASP A 9 -5.80 0.28 -6.96
C ASP A 9 -5.52 -1.04 -6.22
N LEU A 10 -4.87 -0.99 -5.05
CA LEU A 10 -4.65 -2.15 -4.18
C LEU A 10 -5.97 -2.69 -3.62
N ASN A 11 -6.84 -1.83 -3.09
CA ASN A 11 -8.16 -2.26 -2.60
C ASN A 11 -9.01 -2.88 -3.71
N LYS A 12 -8.95 -2.34 -4.93
CA LYS A 12 -9.65 -2.91 -6.09
C LYS A 12 -9.08 -4.29 -6.45
N ALA A 13 -7.75 -4.40 -6.54
CA ALA A 13 -7.10 -5.66 -6.89
C ALA A 13 -7.36 -6.76 -5.83
N LEU A 14 -7.46 -6.38 -4.56
CA LEU A 14 -7.88 -7.29 -3.48
C LEU A 14 -9.32 -7.75 -3.64
N ALA A 15 -10.25 -6.82 -3.87
CA ALA A 15 -11.67 -7.14 -4.05
C ALA A 15 -11.94 -8.02 -5.29
N GLU A 16 -11.05 -8.00 -6.28
CA GLU A 16 -11.11 -8.82 -7.49
C GLU A 16 -10.27 -10.11 -7.37
N GLU A 17 -9.69 -10.40 -6.20
CA GLU A 17 -8.75 -11.52 -5.95
C GLU A 17 -7.58 -11.57 -6.95
N ASN A 18 -7.22 -10.43 -7.53
CA ASN A 18 -6.17 -10.34 -8.54
C ASN A 18 -4.79 -10.26 -7.88
N TRP A 19 -4.34 -11.39 -7.34
CA TRP A 19 -3.08 -11.50 -6.60
C TRP A 19 -1.85 -11.09 -7.42
N SER A 20 -1.89 -11.28 -8.74
CA SER A 20 -0.83 -10.83 -9.64
C SER A 20 -0.70 -9.31 -9.68
N GLN A 21 -1.85 -8.61 -9.70
CA GLN A 21 -1.92 -7.16 -9.68
C GLN A 21 -1.57 -6.60 -8.30
N VAL A 22 -1.99 -7.27 -7.22
CA VAL A 22 -1.58 -6.92 -5.84
C VAL A 22 -0.05 -6.95 -5.72
N ARG A 23 0.62 -8.02 -6.20
CA ARG A 23 2.09 -8.13 -6.16
C ARG A 23 2.78 -7.04 -6.98
N ARG A 24 2.21 -6.70 -8.14
CA ARG A 24 2.78 -5.67 -9.02
C ARG A 24 2.65 -4.26 -8.43
N LEU A 25 1.51 -3.98 -7.79
CA LEU A 25 1.28 -2.72 -7.08
C LEU A 25 2.14 -2.62 -5.82
N ASP A 26 2.39 -3.74 -5.12
CA ASP A 26 3.30 -3.81 -3.98
C ASP A 26 4.74 -3.47 -4.37
N GLN A 27 5.25 -4.02 -5.48
CA GLN A 27 6.56 -3.64 -6.02
C GLN A 27 6.64 -2.16 -6.43
N ALA A 28 5.57 -1.61 -7.01
CA ALA A 28 5.50 -0.19 -7.34
C ALA A 28 5.49 0.70 -6.07
N CYS A 29 4.95 0.18 -4.96
CA CYS A 29 4.94 0.84 -3.66
C CYS A 29 6.37 1.06 -3.14
N ALA A 30 7.25 0.05 -3.23
CA ALA A 30 8.65 0.17 -2.82
C ALA A 30 9.38 1.32 -3.55
N VAL A 31 9.21 1.42 -4.87
CA VAL A 31 9.79 2.50 -5.69
C VAL A 31 9.21 3.87 -5.32
N LEU A 32 7.93 3.93 -4.94
CA LEU A 32 7.30 5.16 -4.45
C LEU A 32 7.85 5.59 -3.08
N ILE A 33 8.19 4.66 -2.20
CA ILE A 33 8.85 4.94 -0.92
C ILE A 33 10.20 5.59 -1.15
N ASP A 34 11.02 5.02 -2.03
CA ASP A 34 12.35 5.56 -2.33
C ASP A 34 12.27 6.99 -2.87
N LYS A 35 11.32 7.26 -3.77
CA LYS A 35 11.05 8.61 -4.30
C LYS A 35 10.55 9.59 -3.24
N VAL A 36 9.74 9.12 -2.29
CA VAL A 36 9.26 9.95 -1.17
C VAL A 36 10.40 10.26 -0.21
N ILE A 37 11.30 9.31 0.06
CA ILE A 37 12.50 9.52 0.85
C ILE A 37 13.40 10.56 0.18
N GLU A 38 13.72 10.38 -1.10
CA GLU A 38 14.52 11.35 -1.88
C GLU A 38 13.89 12.74 -1.88
N ALA A 39 12.59 12.85 -2.16
CA ALA A 39 11.91 14.14 -2.28
C ALA A 39 11.74 14.88 -0.95
N ASN A 40 11.91 14.21 0.20
CA ASN A 40 11.69 14.78 1.53
C ASN A 40 12.92 14.68 2.45
N GLN A 41 14.12 14.45 1.91
CA GLN A 41 15.34 14.30 2.73
C GLN A 41 15.57 15.45 3.72
N GLU A 42 15.25 16.68 3.32
CA GLU A 42 15.43 17.88 4.16
C GLU A 42 14.23 18.17 5.07
N ASN A 43 13.07 17.52 4.83
CA ASN A 43 11.85 17.71 5.61
C ASN A 43 11.40 16.40 6.28
N LYS A 44 12.04 16.10 7.42
CA LYS A 44 11.81 14.88 8.21
C LYS A 44 10.36 14.73 8.70
N GLN A 45 9.63 15.82 8.93
CA GLN A 45 8.22 15.76 9.32
C GLN A 45 7.31 15.35 8.15
N ALA A 46 7.52 15.93 6.97
CA ALA A 46 6.80 15.53 5.77
C ALA A 46 7.09 14.06 5.39
N LEU A 47 8.35 13.63 5.54
CA LEU A 47 8.74 12.24 5.36
C LEU A 47 8.03 11.30 6.34
N ALA A 48 8.02 11.64 7.63
CA ALA A 48 7.34 10.84 8.65
C ALA A 48 5.82 10.73 8.40
N ALA A 49 5.18 11.82 7.96
CA ALA A 49 3.76 11.81 7.60
C ALA A 49 3.49 10.90 6.39
N ALA A 50 4.30 11.02 5.33
CA ALA A 50 4.16 10.21 4.12
C ALA A 50 4.41 8.71 4.39
N LEU A 51 5.43 8.38 5.18
CA LEU A 51 5.69 7.00 5.63
C LEU A 51 4.57 6.47 6.54
N GLY A 52 3.97 7.34 7.37
CA GLY A 52 2.83 7.02 8.22
C GLY A 52 1.57 6.66 7.42
N GLU A 53 1.25 7.44 6.38
CA GLU A 53 0.15 7.11 5.46
C GLU A 53 0.39 5.75 4.78
N LEU A 54 1.62 5.52 4.32
CA LEU A 54 1.98 4.29 3.62
C LEU A 54 1.90 3.05 4.52
N LYS A 55 2.35 3.18 5.78
CA LYS A 55 2.16 2.15 6.83
C LYS A 55 0.68 1.83 7.04
N GLY A 56 -0.19 2.85 7.00
CA GLY A 56 -1.64 2.66 7.10
C GLY A 56 -2.22 1.85 5.94
N VAL A 57 -1.75 2.09 4.71
CA VAL A 57 -2.16 1.32 3.52
C VAL A 57 -1.80 -0.16 3.68
N TYR A 58 -0.56 -0.47 4.09
CA TYR A 58 -0.11 -1.84 4.32
C TYR A 58 -0.86 -2.56 5.45
N ALA A 59 -1.11 -1.87 6.56
CA ALA A 59 -1.88 -2.44 7.66
C ALA A 59 -3.30 -2.85 7.21
N ASN A 60 -3.93 -2.03 6.37
CA ASN A 60 -5.26 -2.32 5.83
C ASN A 60 -5.24 -3.51 4.84
N LEU A 61 -4.23 -3.58 3.97
CA LEU A 61 -3.98 -4.73 3.09
C LEU A 61 -3.86 -6.04 3.87
N ILE A 62 -3.04 -6.05 4.93
CA ILE A 62 -2.87 -7.24 5.77
C ILE A 62 -4.18 -7.66 6.42
N VAL A 63 -4.99 -6.71 6.90
CA VAL A 63 -6.31 -6.99 7.49
C VAL A 63 -7.26 -7.57 6.44
N GLN A 64 -7.28 -7.02 5.22
CA GLN A 64 -8.13 -7.52 4.14
C GLN A 64 -7.72 -8.94 3.72
N CYS A 65 -6.43 -9.20 3.48
CA CYS A 65 -5.95 -10.55 3.19
C CYS A 65 -6.31 -11.55 4.30
N LYS A 66 -6.19 -11.17 5.58
CA LYS A 66 -6.58 -12.03 6.71
C LYS A 66 -8.07 -12.35 6.73
N ARG A 67 -8.92 -11.38 6.38
CA ARG A 67 -10.37 -11.58 6.30
C ARG A 67 -10.74 -12.53 5.17
N GLU A 68 -10.13 -12.38 4.00
CA GLU A 68 -10.37 -13.25 2.86
C GLU A 68 -9.95 -14.71 3.12
N VAL A 69 -8.75 -14.91 3.69
CA VAL A 69 -8.31 -16.26 4.09
C VAL A 69 -9.26 -16.89 5.10
N ALA A 70 -9.79 -16.10 6.04
CA ALA A 70 -10.78 -16.59 7.00
C ALA A 70 -12.13 -16.94 6.35
N SER A 71 -12.55 -16.22 5.30
CA SER A 71 -13.78 -16.55 4.56
C SER A 71 -13.64 -17.76 3.64
N MET A 72 -12.44 -18.07 3.15
CA MET A 72 -12.17 -19.27 2.34
C MET A 72 -12.05 -20.55 3.17
N ALA A 73 -11.88 -20.44 4.49
CA ALA A 73 -11.76 -21.57 5.41
C ALA A 73 -13.12 -22.07 5.95
N HIS A 74 -14.23 -21.48 5.50
CA HIS A 74 -15.61 -21.87 5.79
C HIS A 74 -16.30 -22.42 4.54
#